data_AF-A0A286UQM1-F1
#
_entry.id   AF-A0A286UQM1-F1
#
_cell.length_a   1.000
_cell.length_b   1.000
_cell.length_c   1.000
_cell.angle_alpha   90.00
_cell.angle_beta   90.00
_cell.angle_gamma   90.00
#
_symmetry.space_group_name_H-M   'P 1'
#
loop_
_entity.id
_entity.type
_entity.pdbx_description
1 polymer ?
#
loop_
_entity_poly.entity_id
_entity_poly.type
_entity_poly.pdbx_seq_one_letter_code
_entity_poly.pdbx_strand_id
1 'polypeptide(L)'
;MNAVEGLETALRLAEANVDELIKTNPKGEEKSSNTTQIPTTYSSVYLRIQPFITTLPTPGKQGKERESTLTHLQFALYLSDPEHQLVYSSVTQAIPASWLDHWDTQDWIEDVVVESLRVGVETIGQEYIVARMGWIKESSGDAVEENTEVKN
;
A
#
# COMPACT_ATOMS: atom_id res chain seq x y z
N MET A 1 6.11 17.75 6.18
CA MET A 1 5.78 16.42 5.61
C MET A 1 6.76 16.12 4.49
N ASN A 2 7.40 14.95 4.46
CA ASN A 2 8.45 14.61 3.49
C ASN A 2 7.86 13.84 2.31
N ALA A 3 7.03 14.51 1.50
CA ALA A 3 6.45 13.93 0.30
C ALA A 3 7.48 13.84 -0.83
N VAL A 4 7.46 12.74 -1.58
CA VAL A 4 8.30 12.56 -2.78
C VAL A 4 7.51 12.80 -4.06
N GLU A 5 8.19 13.01 -5.17
CA GLU A 5 7.54 13.16 -6.47
C GLU A 5 7.31 11.80 -7.14
N GLY A 6 6.06 11.53 -7.50
CA GLY A 6 5.66 10.34 -8.25
C GLY A 6 5.50 9.07 -7.41
N LEU A 7 4.63 8.19 -7.90
CA LEU A 7 4.30 6.92 -7.23
C LEU A 7 5.49 5.96 -7.15
N GLU A 8 6.26 5.85 -8.23
CA GLU A 8 7.38 4.90 -8.33
C GLU A 8 8.47 5.19 -7.29
N THR A 9 8.83 6.47 -7.14
CA THR A 9 9.77 6.93 -6.11
C THR A 9 9.23 6.64 -4.71
N ALA A 10 7.92 6.85 -4.50
CA ALA A 10 7.26 6.61 -3.22
C ALA A 10 7.30 5.15 -2.81
N LEU A 11 6.99 4.24 -3.74
CA LEU A 11 7.01 2.79 -3.49
C LEU A 11 8.41 2.29 -3.18
N ARG A 12 9.41 2.67 -3.98
CA ARG A 12 10.82 2.29 -3.73
C ARG A 12 11.31 2.78 -2.37
N LEU A 13 11.00 4.02 -2.03
CA LEU A 13 11.38 4.57 -0.72
C LEU A 13 10.63 3.85 0.41
N ALA A 14 9.36 3.49 0.20
CA ALA A 14 8.59 2.75 1.21
C ALA A 14 9.18 1.35 1.45
N GLU A 15 9.47 0.62 0.37
CA GLU A 15 10.10 -0.70 0.37
C GLU A 15 11.46 -0.66 1.08
N ALA A 16 12.36 0.24 0.67
CA ALA A 16 13.70 0.34 1.25
C ALA A 16 13.66 0.63 2.77
N ASN A 17 12.74 1.49 3.22
CA ASN A 17 12.56 1.79 4.64
C ASN A 17 12.02 0.58 5.43
N VAL A 18 11.09 -0.18 4.84
CA VAL A 18 10.57 -1.40 5.48
C VAL A 18 11.65 -2.47 5.58
N ASP A 19 12.45 -2.65 4.54
CA ASP A 19 13.58 -3.58 4.57
C ASP A 19 14.62 -3.21 5.62
N GLU A 20 14.94 -1.93 5.77
CA GLU A 20 15.82 -1.46 6.83
C GLU A 20 15.21 -1.68 8.21
N LEU A 21 13.90 -1.43 8.36
CA LEU A 21 13.17 -1.68 9.61
C LEU A 21 13.18 -3.16 9.98
N ILE A 22 12.94 -4.06 9.03
CA ILE A 22 12.97 -5.52 9.25
C ILE A 22 14.37 -5.98 9.67
N LYS A 23 15.43 -5.39 9.10
CA LYS A 23 16.82 -5.74 9.45
C LYS A 23 17.23 -5.23 10.82
N THR A 24 16.70 -4.07 11.23
CA THR A 24 17.06 -3.40 12.49
C THR A 24 16.22 -3.86 13.68
N ASN A 25 15.01 -4.39 13.43
CA ASN A 25 14.17 -4.95 14.48
C ASN A 25 14.53 -6.43 14.72
N PRO A 26 15.08 -6.80 15.89
CA PRO A 26 15.29 -8.20 16.21
C PRO A 26 13.93 -8.92 16.19
N LYS A 27 13.85 -10.06 15.50
CA LYS A 27 12.65 -10.92 15.46
C LYS A 27 12.01 -10.96 16.84
N GLY A 28 10.79 -10.43 16.94
CA GLY A 28 10.08 -10.29 18.21
C GLY A 28 10.17 -11.60 18.99
N GLU A 29 10.50 -11.51 20.27
CA GLU A 29 10.66 -12.65 21.17
C GLU A 29 9.61 -13.72 20.85
N GLU A 30 10.07 -14.92 20.44
CA GLU A 30 9.20 -16.07 20.27
C GLU A 30 8.51 -16.33 21.60
N LYS A 31 7.29 -15.80 21.77
CA LYS A 31 6.46 -16.14 22.92
C LYS A 31 6.05 -17.59 22.74
N SER A 32 6.87 -18.50 23.28
CA SER A 32 6.57 -19.93 23.38
C SER A 32 5.20 -20.09 24.02
N SER A 33 4.19 -20.43 23.22
CA SER A 33 2.83 -20.68 23.72
C SER A 33 2.78 -22.07 24.34
N ASN A 34 3.33 -22.18 25.56
CA ASN A 34 3.10 -23.31 26.45
C ASN A 34 1.69 -23.22 27.05
N THR A 35 0.65 -23.33 26.24
CA THR A 35 -0.72 -23.58 26.73
C THR A 35 -1.50 -24.43 25.73
N THR A 36 -1.89 -25.63 26.16
CA THR A 36 -2.63 -26.66 25.43
C THR A 36 -4.07 -26.26 25.03
N GLN A 37 -4.38 -24.96 24.93
CA GLN A 37 -5.70 -24.46 24.60
C GLN A 37 -5.58 -23.28 23.63
N ILE A 38 -5.90 -23.58 22.35
CA ILE A 38 -5.94 -22.68 21.18
C ILE A 38 -4.56 -22.18 20.71
N PRO A 39 -4.04 -22.66 19.56
CA PRO A 39 -2.84 -22.10 18.97
C PRO A 39 -3.12 -20.64 18.57
N THR A 40 -2.48 -19.70 19.26
CA THR A 40 -2.44 -18.30 18.84
C THR A 40 -1.20 -18.12 17.97
N THR A 41 -1.39 -17.83 16.68
CA THR A 41 -0.30 -17.52 15.76
C THR A 41 -0.02 -16.02 15.83
N TYR A 42 1.17 -15.65 16.29
CA TYR A 42 1.66 -14.27 16.20
C TYR A 42 2.39 -14.08 14.87
N SER A 43 2.34 -12.87 14.32
CA SER A 43 3.02 -12.51 13.08
C SER A 43 3.46 -11.06 13.15
N SER A 44 4.72 -10.79 12.81
CA SER A 44 5.23 -9.42 12.75
C SER A 44 4.90 -8.81 11.39
N VAL A 45 3.99 -7.83 11.37
CA VAL A 45 3.60 -7.10 10.16
C VAL A 45 4.19 -5.69 10.18
N TYR A 46 4.82 -5.32 9.08
CA TYR A 46 5.45 -4.01 8.89
C TYR A 46 4.62 -3.21 7.90
N LEU A 47 4.29 -1.98 8.23
CA LEU A 47 3.54 -1.06 7.36
C LEU A 47 4.29 0.26 7.25
N ARG A 48 4.56 0.70 6.02
CA ARG A 48 5.09 2.03 5.73
C ARG A 48 4.10 2.82 4.91
N ILE A 49 3.79 4.02 5.41
CA ILE A 49 2.97 5.01 4.73
C ILE A 49 3.91 6.09 4.20
N GLN A 50 4.04 6.18 2.88
CA GLN A 50 4.92 7.14 2.22
C GLN A 50 4.09 8.14 1.41
N PRO A 51 4.07 9.43 1.81
CA PRO A 51 3.40 10.44 1.02
C PRO A 51 4.12 10.76 -0.27
N PHE A 52 3.35 11.10 -1.29
CA PHE A 52 3.85 11.53 -2.58
C PHE A 52 2.91 12.49 -3.30
N ILE A 53 3.47 13.30 -4.19
CA ILE A 53 2.73 14.24 -5.04
C ILE A 53 2.69 13.69 -6.46
N THR A 54 1.50 13.72 -7.06
CA THR A 54 1.29 13.43 -8.49
C THR A 54 0.65 14.60 -9.19
N THR A 55 0.83 14.65 -10.50
CA THR A 55 0.05 15.52 -11.37
C THR A 55 -0.94 14.64 -12.12
N LEU A 56 -2.24 14.92 -11.95
CA LEU A 56 -3.28 14.20 -12.66
C LEU A 56 -3.80 15.05 -13.83
N PRO A 57 -4.05 14.44 -15.00
CA PRO A 57 -4.62 15.16 -16.12
C PRO A 57 -6.05 15.59 -15.79
N THR A 58 -6.31 16.89 -15.83
CA THR A 58 -7.68 17.42 -15.74
C THR A 58 -8.31 17.48 -17.12
N PRO A 59 -9.58 17.09 -17.28
CA PRO A 59 -10.31 17.39 -18.52
C PRO A 59 -10.38 18.91 -18.69
N GLY A 60 -9.60 19.45 -19.63
CA GLY A 60 -9.47 20.87 -19.85
C GLY A 60 -10.80 21.52 -20.23
N LYS A 61 -11.07 22.71 -19.67
CA LYS A 61 -12.05 23.62 -20.28
C LYS A 61 -11.52 23.98 -21.67
N GLN A 62 -12.30 23.70 -22.72
CA GLN A 62 -11.98 24.14 -24.08
C GLN A 62 -11.86 25.68 -24.09
N GLY A 63 -10.63 26.18 -24.13
CA GLY A 63 -10.34 27.61 -24.18
C GLY A 63 -8.86 27.83 -24.01
N LYS A 64 -8.24 28.52 -24.98
CA LYS A 64 -6.81 28.87 -24.96
C LYS A 64 -6.49 29.70 -23.71
N GLU A 65 -6.00 29.06 -22.65
CA GLU A 65 -5.00 29.59 -21.69
C GLU A 65 -4.75 28.59 -20.54
N ARG A 66 -3.49 28.15 -20.45
CA ARG A 66 -2.83 27.37 -19.37
C ARG A 66 -3.42 25.99 -19.07
N GLU A 67 -2.66 24.96 -19.45
CA GLU A 67 -2.68 23.65 -18.81
C GLU A 67 -2.44 23.82 -17.30
N SER A 68 -3.51 23.97 -16.52
CA SER A 68 -3.41 23.98 -15.06
C SER A 68 -3.27 22.55 -14.59
N THR A 69 -2.04 22.03 -14.60
CA THR A 69 -1.71 20.75 -13.97
C THR A 69 -2.06 20.82 -12.48
N LEU A 70 -3.13 20.13 -12.06
CA LEU A 70 -3.49 20.04 -10.65
C LEU A 70 -2.63 18.95 -10.00
N THR A 71 -1.86 19.36 -8.99
CA THR A 71 -1.11 18.46 -8.14
C THR A 71 -1.99 17.88 -7.05
N HIS A 72 -1.76 16.62 -6.74
CA HIS A 72 -2.52 15.88 -5.74
C HIS A 72 -1.57 15.20 -4.76
N LEU A 73 -1.90 15.29 -3.48
CA LEU A 73 -1.32 14.48 -2.42
C LEU A 73 -1.97 13.09 -2.42
N GLN A 74 -1.14 12.07 -2.36
CA GLN A 74 -1.52 10.68 -2.18
C GLN A 74 -0.55 10.01 -1.21
N PHE A 75 -0.94 8.86 -0.65
CA PHE A 75 -0.06 8.04 0.18
C PHE A 75 0.09 6.66 -0.44
N ALA A 76 1.33 6.22 -0.58
CA ALA A 76 1.66 4.84 -0.92
C ALA A 76 1.77 4.04 0.37
N LEU A 77 0.96 3.00 0.50
CA LEU A 77 0.96 2.08 1.62
C LEU A 77 1.71 0.83 1.19
N TYR A 78 2.74 0.45 1.94
CA TYR A 78 3.53 -0.75 1.69
C TYR A 78 3.51 -1.63 2.94
N LEU A 79 2.92 -2.81 2.83
CA LEU A 79 2.78 -3.79 3.90
C LEU A 79 3.65 -5.01 3.61
N SER A 80 4.43 -5.45 4.58
CA SER A 80 5.24 -6.66 4.50
C SER A 80 5.06 -7.54 5.74
N ASP A 81 4.84 -8.82 5.51
CA ASP A 81 4.89 -9.88 6.52
C ASP A 81 5.97 -10.90 6.10
N PRO A 82 7.21 -10.74 6.62
CA PRO A 82 8.33 -11.60 6.24
C PRO A 82 8.16 -13.06 6.66
N GLU A 83 7.37 -13.33 7.70
CA GLU A 83 7.14 -14.69 8.21
C GLU A 83 6.27 -15.50 7.23
N HIS A 84 5.34 -14.83 6.55
CA HIS A 84 4.43 -15.45 5.58
C HIS A 84 4.77 -15.10 4.13
N GLN A 85 5.85 -14.36 3.90
CA GLN A 85 6.31 -13.90 2.58
C GLN A 85 5.23 -13.13 1.82
N LEU A 86 4.44 -12.33 2.53
CA LEU A 86 3.38 -11.51 1.95
C LEU A 86 3.85 -10.06 1.80
N VAL A 87 3.60 -9.50 0.63
CA VAL A 87 3.83 -8.09 0.33
C VAL A 87 2.60 -7.53 -0.37
N TYR A 88 2.08 -6.43 0.15
CA TYR A 88 0.96 -5.70 -0.45
C TYR A 88 1.31 -4.24 -0.58
N SER A 89 0.79 -3.62 -1.62
CA SER A 89 0.91 -2.18 -1.82
C SER A 89 -0.38 -1.59 -2.32
N SER A 90 -0.78 -0.45 -1.79
CA SER A 90 -1.96 0.29 -2.22
C SER A 90 -1.70 1.79 -2.22
N VAL A 91 -2.59 2.54 -2.84
CA VAL A 91 -2.52 4.00 -2.95
C VAL A 91 -3.83 4.59 -2.48
N THR A 92 -3.75 5.62 -1.63
CA THR A 92 -4.95 6.31 -1.14
C THR A 92 -5.60 7.16 -2.23
N GLN A 93 -6.84 7.60 -1.94
CA GLN A 93 -7.51 8.60 -2.75
C GLN A 93 -6.67 9.89 -2.85
N ALA A 94 -6.75 10.52 -4.01
CA ALA A 94 -6.04 11.75 -4.32
C ALA A 94 -6.71 12.96 -3.66
N ILE A 95 -5.92 13.78 -2.99
CA ILE A 95 -6.36 15.00 -2.30
C ILE A 95 -5.69 16.19 -3.01
N PRO A 96 -6.41 17.25 -3.39
CA PRO A 96 -5.79 18.41 -4.02
C PRO A 96 -4.65 18.97 -3.16
N ALA A 97 -3.44 19.08 -3.70
CA ALA A 97 -2.28 19.49 -2.90
C ALA A 97 -2.42 20.93 -2.37
N SER A 98 -3.16 21.79 -3.09
CA SER A 98 -3.47 23.17 -2.66
C SER A 98 -4.33 23.26 -1.40
N TRP A 99 -4.98 22.17 -0.98
CA TRP A 99 -5.69 22.13 0.30
C TRP A 99 -4.73 22.16 1.48
N LEU A 100 -3.50 21.67 1.32
CA LEU A 100 -2.50 21.69 2.39
C LEU A 100 -2.12 23.11 2.83
N ASP A 101 -2.21 24.09 1.93
CA ASP A 101 -1.98 25.51 2.25
C ASP A 101 -3.03 26.07 3.24
N HIS A 102 -4.17 25.38 3.37
CA HIS A 102 -5.30 25.77 4.21
C HIS A 102 -5.49 24.85 5.42
N TRP A 103 -4.60 23.87 5.60
CA TRP A 103 -4.67 22.84 6.66
C TRP A 103 -4.94 23.44 8.04
N ASP A 104 -4.15 24.44 8.44
CA ASP A 104 -4.24 25.05 9.78
C ASP A 104 -5.51 25.90 9.99
N THR A 105 -6.26 26.19 8.93
CA THR A 105 -7.43 27.09 8.97
C THR A 105 -8.75 26.39 8.71
N GLN A 106 -8.70 25.13 8.25
CA GLN A 106 -9.85 24.40 7.74
C GLN A 106 -9.78 22.96 8.24
N ASP A 107 -10.32 22.72 9.44
CA ASP A 107 -10.27 21.42 10.14
C ASP A 107 -10.77 20.25 9.27
N TRP A 108 -11.74 20.51 8.38
CA TRP A 108 -12.26 19.47 7.47
C TRP A 108 -11.20 18.90 6.50
N ILE A 109 -10.11 19.63 6.24
CA ILE A 109 -9.01 19.15 5.39
C ILE A 109 -8.25 18.04 6.12
N GLU A 110 -8.04 18.20 7.43
CA GLU A 110 -7.48 17.17 8.28
C GLU A 110 -8.37 15.92 8.28
N ASP A 111 -9.68 16.10 8.49
CA ASP A 111 -10.65 15.00 8.45
C ASP A 111 -10.57 14.22 7.13
N VAL A 112 -10.45 14.91 5.99
CA VAL A 112 -10.33 14.26 4.67
C VAL A 112 -9.02 13.47 4.55
N VAL A 113 -7.88 14.02 5.00
CA VAL A 113 -6.60 13.30 4.96
C VAL A 113 -6.63 12.09 5.89
N VAL A 114 -7.19 12.22 7.08
CA VAL A 114 -7.34 11.13 8.06
C VAL A 114 -8.22 10.02 7.48
N GLU A 115 -9.36 10.36 6.88
CA GLU A 115 -10.26 9.36 6.30
C GLU A 115 -9.62 8.68 5.09
N SER A 116 -8.89 9.41 4.24
CA SER A 116 -8.17 8.83 3.10
C SER A 116 -7.12 7.79 3.54
N LEU A 117 -6.39 8.08 4.62
CA LEU A 117 -5.45 7.14 5.24
C LEU A 117 -6.17 5.94 5.86
N ARG A 118 -7.24 6.19 6.62
CA ARG A 118 -8.01 5.14 7.29
C ARG A 118 -8.54 4.11 6.29
N VAL A 119 -9.19 4.57 5.21
CA VAL A 119 -9.72 3.71 4.16
C VAL A 119 -8.60 2.95 3.44
N GLY A 120 -7.47 3.61 3.18
CA GLY A 120 -6.28 2.96 2.59
C GLY A 120 -5.75 1.82 3.46
N VAL A 121 -5.60 2.05 4.77
CA VAL A 121 -5.11 1.05 5.72
C VAL A 121 -6.12 -0.09 5.90
N GLU A 122 -7.41 0.22 5.92
CA GLU A 122 -8.46 -0.81 5.95
C GLU A 122 -8.40 -1.70 4.71
N THR A 123 -8.25 -1.11 3.52
CA THR A 123 -8.19 -1.85 2.25
C THR A 123 -7.01 -2.82 2.21
N ILE A 124 -5.80 -2.36 2.52
CA ILE A 124 -4.60 -3.23 2.52
C ILE A 124 -4.65 -4.28 3.63
N GLY A 125 -5.29 -3.96 4.76
CA GLY A 125 -5.53 -4.91 5.85
C GLY A 125 -6.46 -6.04 5.44
N GLN A 126 -7.50 -5.76 4.66
CA GLN A 126 -8.39 -6.79 4.12
C GLN A 126 -7.65 -7.70 3.13
N GLU A 127 -6.85 -7.15 2.22
CA GLU A 127 -6.04 -7.94 1.28
C GLU A 127 -5.12 -8.92 2.02
N TYR A 128 -4.44 -8.41 3.06
CA TYR A 128 -3.58 -9.23 3.91
C TYR A 128 -4.35 -10.36 4.62
N ILE A 129 -5.50 -10.07 5.24
CA ILE A 129 -6.32 -11.10 5.92
C ILE A 129 -6.81 -12.14 4.92
N VAL A 130 -7.32 -11.71 3.76
CA VAL A 130 -7.82 -12.59 2.70
C VAL A 130 -6.75 -13.59 2.27
N ALA A 131 -5.51 -13.11 2.07
CA ALA A 131 -4.39 -13.96 1.69
C ALA A 131 -3.97 -14.92 2.81
N ARG A 132 -3.89 -14.43 4.05
CA ARG A 132 -3.57 -15.26 5.23
C ARG A 132 -4.58 -16.36 5.47
N MET A 133 -5.85 -16.10 5.16
CA MET A 133 -6.93 -17.06 5.31
C MET A 133 -7.10 -17.98 4.08
N GLY A 134 -6.38 -17.70 2.98
CA GLY A 134 -6.51 -18.44 1.73
C GLY A 134 -7.92 -18.40 1.13
N TRP A 135 -8.68 -17.32 1.40
CA TRP A 135 -10.07 -17.20 0.96
C TRP A 135 -10.18 -17.02 -0.56
N ILE A 136 -9.20 -16.35 -1.16
CA ILE A 136 -9.05 -16.26 -2.60
C ILE A 136 -7.90 -17.18 -2.98
N LYS A 137 -8.22 -18.37 -3.50
CA LYS A 137 -7.23 -19.22 -4.15
C LYS A 137 -6.87 -18.57 -5.47
N GLU A 138 -5.61 -18.16 -5.63
CA GLU A 138 -5.09 -17.89 -6.96
C GLU A 138 -5.28 -19.16 -7.79
N SER A 139 -5.98 -19.05 -8.92
CA SER A 139 -5.89 -20.08 -9.95
C SER A 139 -4.50 -19.91 -10.54
N SER A 140 -3.52 -20.58 -9.95
CA SER A 140 -2.17 -20.65 -10.49
C SER A 140 -2.27 -21.12 -11.94
N GLY A 141 -1.99 -20.20 -12.86
CA GLY A 141 -1.89 -20.45 -14.29
C GLY A 141 -0.65 -21.26 -14.62
N ASP A 142 -0.55 -22.47 -14.09
CA ASP A 142 0.32 -23.53 -14.61
C ASP A 142 -0.50 -24.37 -15.59
N ALA A 143 -0.80 -23.79 -16.74
CA ALA A 143 -1.10 -24.57 -17.93
C ALA A 143 0.24 -25.10 -18.47
N VAL A 144 0.67 -26.23 -17.90
CA VAL A 144 1.75 -27.07 -18.42
C VAL A 144 1.50 -27.33 -19.90
N GLU A 145 2.52 -27.05 -20.72
CA GLU A 145 2.58 -27.41 -22.14
C GLU A 145 2.28 -28.91 -22.32
N GLU A 146 1.09 -29.26 -22.82
CA GLU A 146 0.80 -30.60 -23.29
C GLU A 146 1.32 -30.75 -24.74
N ASN A 147 2.52 -31.32 -24.80
CA ASN A 147 3.25 -31.76 -25.97
C ASN A 147 2.33 -32.52 -26.95
N THR A 148 2.03 -31.93 -28.11
CA THR A 148 1.23 -32.59 -29.16
C THR A 148 2.11 -33.56 -29.93
N GLU A 149 2.21 -34.80 -29.45
CA GLU A 149 2.86 -35.89 -30.17
C GLU A 149 1.92 -36.37 -31.30
N VAL A 150 2.15 -35.86 -32.52
CA VAL A 150 1.48 -36.32 -33.74
C VAL A 150 2.04 -37.70 -34.10
N LYS A 151 1.24 -38.76 -33.89
CA LYS A 151 1.51 -40.07 -34.48
C LYS A 151 1.15 -40.06 -35.97
N ASN A 152 2.16 -40.37 -36.78
CA ASN A 152 2.05 -40.71 -38.20
C ASN A 152 1.20 -41.96 -38.44
#